data_AF-A0A660N2J7-F1
#
_entry.id   AF-A0A660N2J7-F1
#
_cell.length_a   1.000
_cell.length_b   1.000
_cell.length_c   1.000
_cell.angle_alpha   90.00
_cell.angle_beta   90.00
_cell.angle_gamma   90.00
#
_symmetry.space_group_name_H-M   'P 1'
#
loop_
_entity.id
_entity.type
_entity.pdbx_description
1 polymer ?
#
loop_
_entity_poly.entity_id
_entity_poly.type
_entity_poly.pdbx_seq_one_letter_code
_entity_poly.pdbx_strand_id
1 'polypeptide(L)'
;GSKGNHARFLVNNHLRQVIAAFRQHEIQNRLKWREMQPETWLIGGDSKSISASFTRACKLLGIEDLRFHDLRHEGATRLAEDGLTVPQMQQITLHQSWKTLQRYVNLASRPRETRLDFAAALATAQQKAA
;
A
#
# COMPACT_ATOMS: atom_id res chain seq x y z
N GLY A 1 -10.81 3.02 -5.93
CA GLY A 1 -11.91 2.08 -6.24
C GLY A 1 -11.69 1.47 -7.62
N SER A 2 -12.37 0.37 -7.95
CA SER A 2 -12.31 -0.23 -9.30
C SER A 2 -13.21 0.53 -10.28
N LYS A 3 -13.10 0.25 -11.58
CA LYS A 3 -14.03 0.80 -12.60
C LYS A 3 -15.49 0.56 -12.18
N GLY A 4 -16.30 1.61 -12.11
CA GLY A 4 -17.70 1.55 -11.66
C GLY A 4 -17.91 1.56 -10.15
N ASN A 5 -16.85 1.47 -9.34
CA ASN A 5 -16.90 1.57 -7.88
C ASN A 5 -15.91 2.64 -7.41
N HIS A 6 -16.26 3.90 -7.65
CA HIS A 6 -15.43 5.04 -7.27
C HIS A 6 -15.58 5.32 -5.77
N ALA A 7 -14.46 5.33 -5.07
CA ALA A 7 -14.40 5.68 -3.65
C ALA A 7 -13.37 6.80 -3.47
N ARG A 8 -13.69 7.77 -2.61
CA ARG A 8 -12.82 8.90 -2.27
C ARG A 8 -12.23 8.66 -0.89
N PHE A 9 -10.94 8.91 -0.74
CA PHE A 9 -10.21 8.70 0.50
C PHE A 9 -9.21 9.83 0.71
N LEU A 10 -8.80 10.04 1.95
CA LEU A 10 -7.87 11.09 2.33
C LEU A 10 -6.44 10.70 1.94
N VAL A 11 -5.76 11.60 1.22
CA VAL A 11 -4.36 11.44 0.82
C VAL A 11 -3.45 12.17 1.81
N ASN A 12 -2.73 11.41 2.63
CA ASN A 12 -1.75 11.94 3.58
C ASN A 12 -0.34 12.05 2.96
N ASN A 13 0.60 12.64 3.71
CA ASN A 13 1.98 12.87 3.23
C ASN A 13 2.73 11.57 2.90
N HIS A 14 2.51 10.50 3.67
CA HIS A 14 3.12 9.20 3.39
C HIS A 14 2.66 8.64 2.04
N LEU A 15 1.36 8.74 1.74
CA LEU A 15 0.79 8.25 0.50
C LEU A 15 1.23 9.09 -0.71
N ARG A 16 1.46 10.41 -0.54
CA ARG A 16 1.95 11.27 -1.63
C ARG A 16 3.26 10.75 -2.23
N GLN A 17 4.18 10.27 -1.39
CA GLN A 17 5.46 9.72 -1.84
C GLN A 17 5.26 8.46 -2.70
N VAL A 18 4.36 7.58 -2.26
CA VAL A 18 4.00 6.36 -3.01
C VAL A 18 3.35 6.73 -4.35
N ILE A 19 2.39 7.65 -4.36
CA ILE A 19 1.74 8.13 -5.60
C ILE A 19 2.78 8.71 -6.56
N ALA A 20 3.71 9.53 -6.05
CA ALA A 20 4.78 10.12 -6.85
C ALA A 20 5.68 9.03 -7.46
N ALA A 21 6.04 7.99 -6.70
CA ALA A 21 6.83 6.88 -7.20
C ALA A 21 6.11 6.10 -8.31
N PHE A 22 4.81 5.81 -8.13
CA PHE A 22 4.02 5.17 -9.18
C PHE A 22 3.91 6.05 -10.44
N ARG A 23 3.92 7.38 -10.32
CA ARG A 23 3.89 8.31 -11.46
C ARG A 23 5.23 8.45 -12.21
N GLN A 24 6.32 7.86 -11.72
CA GLN A 24 7.59 7.89 -12.44
C GLN A 24 7.48 7.14 -13.76
N HIS A 25 8.03 7.71 -14.84
CA HIS A 25 7.97 7.15 -16.19
C HIS A 25 8.49 5.72 -16.27
N GLU A 26 9.56 5.39 -15.54
CA GLU A 26 10.10 4.03 -15.47
C GLU A 26 9.08 3.03 -14.92
N ILE A 27 8.45 3.36 -13.79
CA ILE A 27 7.44 2.51 -13.16
C ILE A 27 6.21 2.40 -14.06
N GLN A 28 5.74 3.53 -14.60
CA GLN A 28 4.63 3.56 -15.56
C GLN A 28 4.93 2.66 -16.77
N ASN A 29 6.13 2.73 -17.35
CA ASN A 29 6.56 1.89 -18.48
C ASN A 29 6.59 0.40 -18.12
N ARG A 30 7.09 0.04 -16.93
CA ARG A 30 7.06 -1.34 -16.43
C ARG A 30 5.64 -1.84 -16.20
N LEU A 31 4.72 -0.95 -15.85
CA LEU A 31 3.30 -1.24 -15.62
C LEU A 31 2.42 -1.10 -16.89
N LYS A 32 2.98 -0.77 -18.07
CA LYS A 32 2.28 -0.71 -19.38
C LYS A 32 1.77 -2.08 -19.88
N TRP A 33 1.42 -2.98 -18.97
CA TRP A 33 0.68 -4.20 -19.28
C TRP A 33 -0.81 -3.84 -19.31
N ARG A 34 -1.35 -3.73 -20.53
CA ARG A 34 -2.76 -3.47 -20.89
C ARG A 34 -3.19 -2.00 -20.76
N GLU A 35 -3.33 -1.32 -21.90
CA GLU A 35 -4.15 -0.10 -22.10
C GLU A 35 -4.26 0.86 -20.90
N MET A 36 -3.12 1.20 -20.29
CA MET A 36 -3.11 2.00 -19.07
C MET A 36 -3.32 3.47 -19.44
N GLN A 37 -4.33 4.11 -18.85
CA GLN A 37 -4.55 5.56 -18.92
C GLN A 37 -4.00 6.20 -17.63
N PRO A 38 -2.73 6.63 -17.59
CA PRO A 38 -2.06 7.08 -16.36
C PRO A 38 -2.69 8.33 -15.74
N GLU A 39 -3.36 9.15 -16.55
CA GLU A 39 -4.12 10.31 -16.08
C GLU A 39 -5.39 9.91 -15.32
N THR A 40 -5.89 8.70 -15.57
CA THR A 40 -7.14 8.17 -15.00
C THR A 40 -6.86 7.14 -13.88
N TRP A 41 -5.85 6.30 -14.05
CA TRP A 41 -5.55 5.16 -13.17
C TRP A 41 -4.08 5.15 -12.77
N LEU A 42 -3.81 5.10 -11.47
CA LEU A 42 -2.44 5.00 -10.95
C LEU A 42 -1.79 3.64 -11.23
N ILE A 43 -2.59 2.57 -11.16
CA ILE A 43 -2.18 1.19 -11.42
C ILE A 43 -3.26 0.58 -12.33
N GLY A 44 -2.84 0.09 -13.50
CA GLY A 44 -3.68 -0.64 -14.42
C GLY A 44 -3.78 -2.13 -14.09
N GLY A 45 -4.84 -2.77 -14.58
CA GLY A 45 -5.08 -4.20 -14.43
C GLY A 45 -6.21 -4.56 -13.47
N ASP A 46 -6.72 -5.78 -13.61
CA ASP A 46 -7.75 -6.32 -12.71
C ASP A 46 -7.13 -6.85 -11.41
N SER A 47 -7.93 -6.87 -10.34
CA SER A 47 -7.48 -7.27 -9.01
C SER A 47 -6.89 -8.69 -8.95
N LYS A 48 -7.36 -9.63 -9.81
CA LYS A 48 -6.84 -11.00 -9.83
C LYS A 48 -5.45 -11.02 -10.44
N SER A 49 -5.24 -10.30 -11.54
CA SER A 49 -3.93 -10.17 -12.18
C SER A 49 -2.90 -9.54 -11.25
N ILE A 50 -3.27 -8.47 -10.53
CA ILE A 50 -2.37 -7.81 -9.55
C ILE A 50 -1.99 -8.78 -8.43
N SER A 51 -2.98 -9.47 -7.84
CA SER A 51 -2.74 -10.44 -6.77
C SER A 51 -1.83 -11.60 -7.22
N ALA A 52 -2.05 -12.10 -8.44
CA ALA A 52 -1.25 -13.16 -9.02
C ALA A 52 0.20 -12.71 -9.29
N SER A 53 0.39 -11.50 -9.83
CA SER A 53 1.72 -10.90 -10.03
C SER A 53 2.46 -10.71 -8.71
N PHE A 54 1.79 -10.21 -7.67
CA PHE A 54 2.37 -10.06 -6.33
C PHE A 54 2.81 -11.41 -5.75
N THR A 55 1.95 -12.42 -5.87
CA THR A 55 2.24 -13.78 -5.38
C THR A 55 3.44 -14.40 -6.10
N ARG A 56 3.54 -14.21 -7.42
CA ARG A 56 4.72 -14.65 -8.20
C ARG A 56 5.98 -13.91 -7.81
N ALA A 57 5.91 -12.60 -7.56
CA ALA A 57 7.04 -11.81 -7.12
C ALA A 57 7.56 -12.29 -5.74
N CYS A 58 6.66 -12.56 -4.78
CA CYS A 58 7.05 -13.11 -3.47
C CYS A 58 7.77 -14.45 -3.63
N LYS A 59 7.25 -15.36 -4.47
CA LYS A 59 7.90 -16.65 -4.76
C LYS A 59 9.28 -16.49 -5.38
N LEU A 60 9.43 -15.58 -6.35
CA LEU A 60 10.70 -15.32 -7.01
C LEU A 60 11.76 -14.78 -6.03
N LEU A 61 11.32 -13.98 -5.06
CA LEU A 61 12.19 -13.37 -4.04
C LEU A 61 12.37 -14.24 -2.78
N GLY A 62 11.78 -15.44 -2.74
CA GLY A 62 11.85 -16.33 -1.57
C GLY A 62 11.15 -15.76 -0.32
N ILE A 63 10.16 -14.88 -0.50
CA ILE A 63 9.41 -14.29 0.61
C ILE A 63 8.28 -15.25 0.99
N GLU A 64 8.35 -15.77 2.21
CA GLU A 64 7.36 -16.69 2.78
C GLU A 64 6.28 -15.94 3.57
N ASP A 65 5.07 -16.50 3.59
CA ASP A 65 3.90 -16.03 4.36
C ASP A 65 3.53 -14.54 4.21
N LEU A 66 3.83 -13.93 3.06
CA LEU A 66 3.38 -12.58 2.72
C LEU A 66 2.27 -12.60 1.68
N ARG A 67 1.09 -12.06 2.02
CA ARG A 67 -0.07 -11.94 1.13
C ARG A 67 -0.35 -10.49 0.80
N PHE A 68 -1.00 -10.26 -0.35
CA PHE A 68 -1.26 -8.89 -0.82
C PHE A 68 -2.12 -8.06 0.16
N HIS A 69 -3.04 -8.69 0.90
CA HIS A 69 -3.87 -8.00 1.88
C HIS A 69 -3.13 -7.64 3.17
N ASP A 70 -1.99 -8.26 3.44
CA ASP A 70 -1.16 -7.93 4.62
C ASP A 70 -0.58 -6.53 4.51
N LEU A 71 -0.36 -6.03 3.28
CA LEU A 71 0.02 -4.64 3.04
C LEU A 71 -1.03 -3.65 3.57
N ARG A 72 -2.32 -3.99 3.44
CA ARG A 72 -3.42 -3.17 4.00
C ARG A 72 -3.46 -3.31 5.53
N HIS A 73 -3.22 -4.50 6.08
CA HIS A 73 -3.13 -4.70 7.52
C HIS A 73 -2.00 -3.90 8.16
N GLU A 74 -0.81 -3.95 7.57
CA GLU A 74 0.36 -3.19 8.02
C GLU A 74 0.10 -1.68 7.91
N GLY A 75 -0.48 -1.22 6.79
CA GLY A 75 -0.86 0.19 6.63
C GLY A 75 -1.85 0.67 7.70
N ALA A 76 -2.88 -0.12 8.00
CA ALA A 76 -3.82 0.21 9.08
C ALA A 76 -3.15 0.20 10.46
N THR A 77 -2.28 -0.78 10.72
CA THR A 77 -1.52 -0.86 11.98
C THR A 77 -0.66 0.38 12.18
N ARG A 78 0.08 0.81 11.15
CA ARG A 78 0.89 2.04 11.20
C ARG A 78 0.08 3.29 11.52
N LEU A 79 -1.11 3.42 10.92
CA LEU A 79 -1.99 4.56 11.24
C LEU A 79 -2.44 4.54 12.71
N ALA A 80 -2.74 3.37 13.27
CA ALA A 80 -3.07 3.24 14.68
C ALA A 80 -1.87 3.56 15.60
N GLU A 81 -0.67 3.05 15.26
CA GLU A 81 0.59 3.37 15.95
C GLU A 81 0.96 4.86 15.88
N ASP A 82 0.53 5.53 14.80
CA ASP A 82 0.66 6.97 14.63
C ASP A 82 -0.36 7.77 15.48
N GLY A 83 -1.27 7.08 16.19
CA GLY A 83 -2.24 7.64 17.11
C GLY A 83 -3.60 7.98 16.49
N LEU A 84 -3.86 7.53 15.26
CA LEU A 84 -5.14 7.83 14.61
C LEU A 84 -6.27 7.03 15.26
N THR A 85 -7.38 7.73 15.47
CA THR A 85 -8.65 7.14 15.89
C THR A 85 -9.29 6.33 14.76
N VAL A 86 -10.17 5.38 15.09
CA VAL A 86 -10.89 4.57 14.09
C VAL A 86 -11.57 5.42 13.00
N PRO A 87 -12.31 6.51 13.28
CA PRO A 87 -12.94 7.31 12.22
C PRO A 87 -11.91 7.99 11.30
N GLN A 88 -10.76 8.42 11.83
CA GLN A 88 -9.68 8.98 11.00
C GLN A 88 -9.08 7.91 10.09
N MET A 89 -8.87 6.70 10.63
CA MET A 89 -8.38 5.56 9.85
C MET A 89 -9.37 5.15 8.73
N GLN A 90 -10.68 5.21 8.96
CA GLN A 90 -11.69 4.91 7.93
C GLN A 90 -11.59 5.85 6.73
N GLN A 91 -11.31 7.13 6.94
CA GLN A 91 -11.15 8.11 5.87
C GLN A 91 -9.97 7.81 4.94
N ILE A 92 -8.94 7.11 5.42
CA ILE A 92 -7.75 6.75 4.65
C ILE A 92 -7.89 5.34 4.06
N THR A 93 -8.31 4.38 4.87
CA THR A 93 -8.30 2.95 4.51
C THR A 93 -9.56 2.47 3.80
N LEU A 94 -10.64 3.26 3.84
CA LEU A 94 -11.96 2.97 3.27
C LEU A 94 -12.70 1.78 3.89
N HIS A 95 -12.35 1.39 5.13
CA HIS A 95 -13.11 0.37 5.85
C HIS A 95 -14.51 0.90 6.22
N GLN A 96 -15.55 0.17 5.79
CA GLN A 96 -16.94 0.50 6.10
C GLN A 96 -17.30 0.16 7.55
N SER A 97 -16.71 -0.90 8.10
CA SER A 97 -17.00 -1.37 9.46
C SER A 97 -15.96 -0.88 10.45
N TRP A 98 -16.47 -0.21 11.49
CA TRP A 98 -15.69 0.20 12.67
C TRP A 98 -15.02 -0.98 13.36
N LYS A 99 -15.75 -2.10 13.49
CA LYS A 99 -15.30 -3.32 14.19
C LYS A 99 -14.03 -3.91 13.59
N THR A 100 -13.86 -3.80 12.27
CA THR A 100 -12.68 -4.29 11.56
C THR A 100 -11.41 -3.51 11.91
N LEU A 101 -11.53 -2.25 12.30
CA LEU A 101 -10.40 -1.38 12.64
C LEU A 101 -10.08 -1.33 14.14
N GLN A 102 -11.04 -1.68 15.02
CA GLN A 102 -10.83 -1.70 16.47
C GLN A 102 -9.65 -2.60 16.89
N ARG A 103 -9.37 -3.66 16.14
CA ARG A 103 -8.22 -4.54 16.40
C ARG A 103 -6.85 -3.85 16.32
N TYR A 104 -6.73 -2.69 15.66
CA TYR A 104 -5.44 -2.01 15.51
C TYR A 104 -5.18 -0.97 16.60
N VAL A 105 -6.22 -0.35 17.13
CA VAL A 105 -6.07 0.77 18.07
C VAL A 105 -5.70 0.35 19.49
N ASN A 106 -5.89 -0.94 19.82
CA ASN A 106 -5.59 -1.50 21.15
C ASN A 106 -4.27 -2.28 21.20
N LEU A 107 -3.46 -2.26 20.13
CA LEU A 107 -2.20 -2.99 20.08
C LEU A 107 -1.09 -2.19 20.77
N ALA A 108 -0.16 -2.90 21.41
CA ALA A 108 1.09 -2.31 21.86
C ALA A 108 1.83 -1.73 20.65
N SER A 109 2.15 -0.43 20.70
CA SER A 109 2.80 0.26 19.58
C SER A 109 4.26 -0.19 19.46
N ARG A 110 4.70 -0.53 18.24
CA ARG A 110 6.13 -0.76 17.97
C ARG A 110 6.90 0.56 18.12
N PRO A 111 8.17 0.54 18.59
CA PRO A 111 9.00 1.74 18.60
C PRO A 111 9.12 2.34 17.19
N ARG A 112 8.81 3.64 17.04
CA ARG A 112 8.77 4.30 15.73
C ARG A 112 10.14 4.30 15.04
N GLU A 113 11.22 4.24 15.82
CA GLU A 113 12.60 4.21 15.37
C GLU A 113 12.93 2.95 14.55
N THR A 114 12.18 1.86 14.75
CA THR A 114 12.37 0.62 14.00
C THR A 114 11.62 0.60 12.67
N ARG A 115 10.76 1.59 12.41
CA ARG A 115 9.90 1.65 11.24
C ARG A 115 10.59 2.40 10.10
N LEU A 116 10.90 1.69 9.02
CA LEU A 116 11.35 2.33 7.79
C LEU A 116 10.23 3.17 7.18
N ASP A 117 10.54 4.43 6.86
CA ASP A 117 9.73 5.25 5.97
C ASP A 117 9.94 4.85 4.50
N PHE A 118 9.22 5.50 3.59
CA PHE A 118 9.28 5.14 2.18
C PHE A 118 10.67 5.35 1.56
N ALA A 119 11.37 6.44 1.91
CA ALA A 119 12.69 6.74 1.40
C ALA A 119 13.73 5.73 1.93
N ALA A 120 13.70 5.45 3.24
CA ALA A 120 14.59 4.47 3.87
C ALA A 120 14.35 3.05 3.34
N ALA A 121 13.08 2.68 3.09
CA ALA A 121 12.74 1.38 2.50
C ALA A 121 13.28 1.24 1.07
N LEU A 122 13.15 2.28 0.23
CA LEU A 122 13.70 2.27 -1.13
C LEU A 122 15.23 2.21 -1.14
N ALA A 123 15.90 2.99 -0.28
CA ALA A 123 17.36 2.95 -0.17
C ALA A 123 17.85 1.55 0.23
N THR A 124 17.18 0.92 1.21
CA THR A 124 17.49 -0.45 1.63
C THR A 124 17.27 -1.46 0.50
N ALA A 125 16.20 -1.31 -0.28
CA ALA A 125 15.92 -2.19 -1.41
C ALA A 125 16.97 -2.05 -2.54
N GLN A 126 17.42 -0.83 -2.82
CA GLN A 126 18.48 -0.57 -3.81
C GLN A 126 19.82 -1.17 -3.38
N GLN A 127 20.19 -1.04 -2.11
CA GLN A 127 21.42 -1.64 -1.57
C GLN A 127 21.43 -3.17 -1.67
N LYS A 128 20.28 -3.82 -1.45
CA LYS A 128 20.15 -5.28 -1.54
C LYS A 128 20.09 -5.80 -2.98
N ALA A 129 19.85 -4.92 -3.95
CA ALA A 129 19.78 -5.25 -5.37
C ALA A 129 21.12 -5.08 -6.11
N ALA A 130 22.10 -4.42 -5.48
CA ALA A 130 23.48 -4.27 -5.96
C ALA A 130 24.34 -5.45 -5.53
#